data_AF-A0A968LSY5-F1
#
_entry.id   AF-A0A968LSY5-F1
#
_cell.length_a   1.000
_cell.length_b   1.000
_cell.length_c   1.000
_cell.angle_alpha   90.00
_cell.angle_beta   90.00
_cell.angle_gamma   90.00
#
_symmetry.space_group_name_H-M   'P 1'
#
loop_
_entity.id
_entity.type
_entity.pdbx_description
1 polymer ?
#
loop_
_entity_poly.entity_id
_entity_poly.type
_entity_poly.pdbx_seq_one_letter_code
_entity_poly.pdbx_strand_id
1 'polypeptide(L)'
;MSNQKWLSEDVIEAFNRLITKQTGIIIREQDRDSFCEKIYLRTQAVKTGSPVNYYQFLESNTLESYQEWEKLIALLANNESYFFRDKEQLNLLKNQILPDLIKRNRTQKTLRICSAGCSTGQEPYTIAIMLKELLPDFQQWNLLILGIDIDRHALEEAEKGVYENWSFRGVDDKIKKQYFQHKNNQYYLVSDIKKIVKFQVVNLVKDVFPQLHSELREMDLILCRNVFIYFDNSAIAKVLNKIYQTLRPSGYFVTGHTELSAQNLSQFDKVVFPASIIYQRPSQPKAQSEIIEKKSAIAPLPEPIIGHKKNTTLTPETSLKSNSNNNFARSTQPKIASFSQPNISEILTEVENLLLQEKYELAIAPIQKVLKIDPQNLKAYYFFAQIQANLGQYERAIEACHQALKIDNFASDKDTFPWTIAIHYLLAQIAEEQRDLENAKRILKQIIYLEPNSVSAYLDLSHIYAREGDLKRTKKMQKAALDILQQLPPDTKIQEKGNITAAELLESIHK
;
A
#
# COMPACT_ATOMS: atom_id res chain seq x y z
N MET A 1 0.80 -18.87 -44.30
CA MET A 1 -0.63 -19.21 -44.30
C MET A 1 -1.32 -18.25 -43.36
N SER A 2 -2.33 -17.52 -43.83
CA SER A 2 -2.98 -16.42 -43.11
C SER A 2 -3.60 -16.88 -41.79
N ASN A 3 -3.39 -16.11 -40.72
CA ASN A 3 -4.02 -16.22 -39.39
C ASN A 3 -5.56 -16.19 -39.46
N GLN A 4 -6.17 -17.29 -39.88
CA GLN A 4 -7.55 -17.59 -39.52
C GLN A 4 -7.57 -17.84 -38.01
N LYS A 5 -8.37 -17.08 -37.25
CA LYS A 5 -8.55 -17.26 -35.81
C LYS A 5 -8.92 -18.73 -35.51
N TRP A 6 -7.95 -19.52 -35.09
CA TRP A 6 -8.09 -20.95 -34.82
C TRP A 6 -9.02 -21.24 -33.61
N LEU A 7 -9.19 -20.25 -32.73
CA LEU A 7 -10.20 -20.23 -31.68
C LEU A 7 -11.29 -19.22 -32.01
N SER A 8 -12.56 -19.59 -31.85
CA SER A 8 -13.67 -18.63 -31.87
C SER A 8 -13.70 -17.82 -30.56
N GLU A 9 -14.33 -16.64 -30.58
CA GLU A 9 -14.46 -15.78 -29.40
C GLU A 9 -15.13 -16.52 -28.22
N ASP A 10 -16.19 -17.28 -28.49
CA ASP A 10 -16.90 -18.05 -27.46
C ASP A 10 -15.99 -19.09 -26.78
N VAL A 11 -15.10 -19.72 -27.54
CA VAL A 11 -14.17 -20.72 -27.01
C VAL A 11 -13.06 -20.05 -26.19
N ILE A 12 -12.53 -18.91 -26.64
CA ILE A 12 -11.53 -18.13 -25.90
C ILE A 12 -12.10 -17.72 -24.55
N GLU A 13 -13.32 -17.19 -24.56
CA GLU A 13 -14.00 -16.74 -23.36
C GLU A 13 -14.36 -17.92 -22.43
N ALA A 14 -14.70 -19.09 -22.97
CA ALA A 14 -14.87 -20.30 -22.18
C ALA A 14 -13.57 -20.71 -21.46
N PHE A 15 -12.43 -20.74 -22.16
CA PHE A 15 -11.15 -21.02 -21.52
C PHE A 15 -10.77 -19.98 -20.47
N ASN A 16 -10.98 -18.69 -20.73
CA ASN A 16 -10.73 -17.61 -19.76
C ASN A 16 -11.52 -17.83 -18.46
N ARG A 17 -12.80 -18.20 -18.56
CA ARG A 17 -13.63 -18.53 -17.39
C ARG A 17 -13.11 -19.77 -16.66
N LEU A 18 -12.74 -20.82 -17.40
CA LEU A 18 -12.22 -22.06 -16.82
C LEU A 18 -10.91 -21.82 -16.06
N ILE A 19 -9.98 -21.07 -16.65
CA ILE A 19 -8.69 -20.74 -16.05
C ILE A 19 -8.87 -19.84 -14.83
N THR A 20 -9.68 -18.79 -14.93
CA THR A 20 -10.00 -17.91 -13.79
C THR A 20 -10.61 -18.73 -12.65
N LYS A 21 -11.55 -19.64 -12.95
CA LYS A 21 -12.19 -20.52 -11.95
C LYS A 21 -11.18 -21.47 -11.29
N GLN A 22 -10.26 -22.04 -12.07
CA GLN A 22 -9.33 -23.05 -11.58
C GLN A 22 -8.13 -22.45 -10.85
N THR A 23 -7.65 -21.27 -11.27
CA THR A 23 -6.36 -20.69 -10.83
C THR A 23 -6.50 -19.32 -10.17
N GLY A 24 -7.62 -18.61 -10.41
CA GLY A 24 -7.80 -17.21 -10.05
C GLY A 24 -7.19 -16.21 -11.05
N ILE A 25 -6.40 -16.66 -12.02
CA ILE A 25 -5.66 -15.80 -12.95
C ILE A 25 -6.61 -15.25 -14.01
N ILE A 26 -6.64 -13.92 -14.14
CA ILE A 26 -7.28 -13.21 -15.25
C ILE A 26 -6.30 -13.09 -16.41
N ILE A 27 -6.70 -13.55 -17.58
CA ILE A 27 -6.02 -13.24 -18.84
C ILE A 27 -6.39 -11.82 -19.26
N ARG A 28 -5.41 -10.92 -19.33
CA ARG A 28 -5.63 -9.53 -19.73
C ARG A 28 -5.74 -9.45 -21.26
N GLU A 29 -6.45 -8.44 -21.75
CA GLU A 29 -6.65 -8.24 -23.19
C GLU A 29 -5.33 -8.18 -23.98
N GLN A 30 -4.31 -7.53 -23.40
CA GLN A 30 -2.99 -7.43 -24.01
C GLN A 30 -2.24 -8.77 -24.12
N ASP A 31 -2.59 -9.76 -23.29
CA ASP A 31 -1.95 -11.08 -23.24
C ASP A 31 -2.76 -12.13 -24.04
N ARG A 32 -3.88 -11.71 -24.65
CA ARG A 32 -4.87 -12.55 -25.33
C ARG A 32 -4.27 -13.37 -26.49
N ASP A 33 -3.42 -12.77 -27.30
CA ASP A 33 -2.82 -13.47 -28.45
C ASP A 33 -1.83 -14.55 -27.99
N SER A 34 -0.95 -14.21 -27.04
CA SER A 34 -0.03 -15.18 -26.42
C SER A 34 -0.80 -16.31 -25.71
N PHE A 35 -1.92 -15.97 -25.07
CA PHE A 35 -2.81 -16.95 -24.48
C PHE A 35 -3.39 -17.92 -25.52
N CYS A 36 -3.92 -17.42 -26.63
CA CYS A 36 -4.46 -18.25 -27.71
C CYS A 36 -3.38 -19.18 -28.30
N GLU A 37 -2.16 -18.68 -28.49
CA GLU A 37 -1.03 -19.47 -28.94
C GLU A 37 -0.68 -20.61 -27.98
N LYS A 38 -0.65 -20.34 -26.66
CA LYS A 38 -0.41 -21.37 -25.64
C LYS A 38 -1.47 -22.47 -25.68
N ILE A 39 -2.75 -22.11 -25.76
CA ILE A 39 -3.85 -23.08 -25.87
C ILE A 39 -3.73 -23.92 -27.16
N TYR A 40 -3.37 -23.29 -28.27
CA TYR A 40 -3.09 -23.99 -29.52
C TYR A 40 -1.97 -25.03 -29.36
N LEU A 41 -0.82 -24.62 -28.84
CA LEU A 41 0.34 -25.49 -28.65
C LEU A 41 0.02 -26.67 -27.72
N ARG A 42 -0.70 -26.43 -26.62
CA ARG A 42 -1.12 -27.51 -25.71
C ARG A 42 -2.11 -28.47 -26.37
N THR A 43 -3.08 -27.95 -27.12
CA THR A 43 -4.05 -28.77 -27.88
C THR A 43 -3.33 -29.71 -28.86
N GLN A 44 -2.32 -29.21 -29.57
CA GLN A 44 -1.49 -30.04 -30.46
C GLN A 44 -0.67 -31.08 -29.68
N ALA A 45 -0.07 -30.67 -28.55
CA ALA A 45 0.76 -31.56 -27.74
C ALA A 45 -0.02 -32.75 -27.15
N VAL A 46 -1.27 -32.53 -26.73
CA VAL A 46 -2.15 -33.59 -26.17
C VAL A 46 -2.89 -34.36 -27.28
N LYS A 47 -2.85 -33.88 -28.53
CA LYS A 47 -3.48 -34.52 -29.71
C LYS A 47 -5.00 -34.67 -29.57
N THR A 48 -5.69 -33.73 -28.92
CA THR A 48 -7.15 -33.76 -28.77
C THR A 48 -7.91 -33.40 -30.06
N GLY A 49 -7.20 -32.91 -31.09
CA GLY A 49 -7.72 -32.62 -32.43
C GLY A 49 -8.49 -31.30 -32.56
N SER A 50 -9.05 -30.76 -31.48
CA SER A 50 -9.74 -29.47 -31.46
C SER A 50 -9.62 -28.76 -30.11
N PRO A 51 -9.73 -27.42 -30.06
CA PRO A 51 -9.71 -26.68 -28.80
C PRO A 51 -10.91 -27.02 -27.91
N VAL A 52 -12.08 -27.37 -28.48
CA VAL A 52 -13.24 -27.79 -27.69
C VAL A 52 -12.97 -29.13 -26.98
N ASN A 53 -12.35 -30.09 -27.66
CA ASN A 53 -11.96 -31.36 -27.05
C ASN A 53 -10.87 -31.16 -25.98
N TYR A 54 -9.95 -30.21 -26.21
CA TYR A 54 -8.96 -29.83 -25.19
C TYR A 54 -9.62 -29.22 -23.95
N TYR A 55 -10.61 -28.34 -24.13
CA TYR A 55 -11.40 -27.78 -23.02
C TYR A 55 -12.08 -28.89 -22.21
N GLN A 56 -12.78 -29.82 -22.87
CA GLN A 56 -13.44 -30.96 -22.21
C GLN A 56 -12.43 -31.88 -21.51
N PHE A 57 -11.26 -32.08 -22.11
CA PHE A 57 -10.18 -32.83 -21.47
C PHE A 57 -9.72 -32.16 -20.17
N LEU A 58 -9.54 -30.83 -20.14
CA LEU A 58 -9.20 -30.10 -18.93
C LEU A 58 -10.29 -30.18 -17.84
N GLU A 59 -11.56 -30.35 -18.21
CA GLU A 59 -12.68 -30.50 -17.27
C GLU A 59 -12.90 -31.93 -16.78
N SER A 60 -12.28 -32.92 -17.42
CA SER A 60 -12.54 -34.35 -17.16
C SER A 60 -12.16 -34.85 -15.77
N ASN A 61 -11.38 -34.08 -14.99
CA ASN A 61 -10.86 -34.45 -13.66
C ASN A 61 -10.13 -35.81 -13.61
N THR A 62 -9.58 -36.27 -14.75
CA THR A 62 -8.70 -37.44 -14.77
C THR A 62 -7.29 -37.09 -14.32
N LEU A 63 -6.46 -38.09 -14.00
CA LEU A 63 -5.07 -37.87 -13.61
C LEU A 63 -4.28 -37.16 -14.72
N GLU A 64 -4.51 -37.52 -15.98
CA GLU A 64 -3.88 -36.92 -17.16
C GLU A 64 -4.30 -35.45 -17.31
N SER A 65 -5.56 -35.15 -17.02
CA SER A 65 -6.08 -33.78 -17.01
C SER A 65 -5.38 -32.93 -15.94
N TYR A 66 -5.17 -33.46 -14.74
CA TYR A 66 -4.41 -32.76 -13.70
C TYR A 66 -2.95 -32.51 -14.09
N GLN A 67 -2.28 -33.50 -14.70
CA GLN A 67 -0.91 -33.33 -15.21
C GLN A 67 -0.84 -32.30 -16.34
N GLU A 68 -1.89 -32.23 -17.17
CA GLU A 68 -1.97 -31.22 -18.22
C GLU A 68 -2.19 -29.82 -17.63
N TRP A 69 -3.00 -29.70 -16.58
CA TRP A 69 -3.16 -28.44 -15.84
C TRP A 69 -1.82 -27.91 -15.33
N GLU A 70 -0.95 -28.77 -14.78
CA GLU A 70 0.39 -28.36 -14.32
C GLU A 70 1.21 -27.73 -15.47
N LYS A 71 1.20 -28.37 -16.66
CA LYS A 71 1.90 -27.86 -17.84
C LYS A 71 1.31 -26.56 -18.38
N LEU A 72 -0.02 -26.46 -18.40
CA LEU A 72 -0.71 -25.25 -18.84
C LEU A 72 -0.44 -24.09 -17.87
N ILE A 73 -0.52 -24.34 -16.57
CA ILE A 73 -0.24 -23.34 -15.52
C ILE A 73 1.17 -22.79 -15.66
N ALA A 74 2.18 -23.64 -15.88
CA ALA A 74 3.56 -23.18 -16.05
C ALA A 74 3.75 -22.27 -17.29
N LEU A 75 2.91 -22.40 -18.32
CA LEU A 75 2.91 -21.48 -19.46
C LEU A 75 2.17 -20.17 -19.18
N LEU A 76 1.17 -20.19 -18.29
CA LEU A 76 0.33 -19.04 -17.96
C LEU A 76 0.92 -18.19 -16.83
N ALA A 77 1.66 -18.79 -15.92
CA ALA A 77 2.29 -18.11 -14.79
C ALA A 77 3.37 -17.13 -15.27
N ASN A 78 3.42 -15.95 -14.63
CA ASN A 78 4.52 -15.02 -14.82
C ASN A 78 5.54 -15.21 -13.69
N ASN A 79 6.66 -15.82 -14.05
CA ASN A 79 7.73 -16.21 -13.12
C ASN A 79 8.87 -15.18 -13.00
N GLU A 80 8.65 -13.92 -13.38
CA GLU A 80 9.68 -12.90 -13.24
C GLU A 80 9.97 -12.59 -11.76
N SER A 81 11.09 -13.11 -11.26
CA SER A 81 11.56 -12.92 -9.89
C SER A 81 13.08 -12.75 -9.85
N TYR A 82 13.57 -12.03 -8.84
CA TYR A 82 14.99 -11.76 -8.63
C TYR A 82 15.28 -11.53 -7.15
N PHE A 83 16.53 -11.80 -6.76
CA PHE A 83 16.98 -11.62 -5.39
C PHE A 83 16.92 -10.16 -4.98
N PHE A 84 16.54 -9.93 -3.73
CA PHE A 84 16.41 -8.60 -3.15
C PHE A 84 15.53 -7.62 -3.95
N ARG A 85 14.41 -8.11 -4.52
CA ARG A 85 13.39 -7.30 -5.21
C ARG A 85 12.70 -6.31 -4.27
N ASP A 86 12.52 -5.08 -4.75
CA ASP A 86 12.04 -3.89 -4.03
C ASP A 86 12.85 -3.56 -2.76
N LYS A 87 14.00 -2.90 -2.96
CA LYS A 87 14.97 -2.57 -1.90
C LYS A 87 14.35 -1.87 -0.69
N GLU A 88 13.43 -0.93 -0.91
CA GLU A 88 12.78 -0.17 0.17
C GLU A 88 11.94 -1.06 1.10
N GLN A 89 11.11 -1.94 0.53
CA GLN A 89 10.29 -2.87 1.32
C GLN A 89 11.16 -3.94 2.02
N LEU A 90 12.26 -4.34 1.39
CA LEU A 90 13.24 -5.24 1.98
C LEU A 90 14.06 -4.61 3.11
N ASN A 91 14.41 -3.33 2.99
CA ASN A 91 15.04 -2.56 4.06
C ASN A 91 14.10 -2.48 5.26
N LEU A 92 12.81 -2.26 5.04
CA LEU A 92 11.81 -2.31 6.09
C LEU A 92 11.74 -3.68 6.77
N LEU A 93 11.74 -4.77 5.98
CA LEU A 93 11.79 -6.12 6.53
C LEU A 93 13.03 -6.34 7.40
N LYS A 94 14.21 -6.01 6.88
CA LYS A 94 15.50 -6.22 7.54
C LYS A 94 15.65 -5.38 8.81
N ASN A 95 15.22 -4.13 8.79
CA ASN A 95 15.52 -3.16 9.85
C ASN A 95 14.44 -3.05 10.92
N GLN A 96 13.20 -3.48 10.63
CA GLN A 96 12.08 -3.30 11.55
C GLN A 96 11.29 -4.59 11.78
N ILE A 97 10.75 -5.20 10.71
CA ILE A 97 9.82 -6.32 10.84
C ILE A 97 10.50 -7.60 11.36
N LEU A 98 11.59 -8.05 10.72
CA LEU A 98 12.31 -9.25 11.15
C LEU A 98 12.93 -9.06 12.55
N PRO A 99 13.58 -7.93 12.88
CA PRO A 99 14.07 -7.68 14.24
C PRO A 99 12.97 -7.73 15.32
N ASP A 100 11.79 -7.17 15.04
CA ASP A 100 10.66 -7.22 15.96
C ASP A 100 10.15 -8.66 16.15
N LEU A 101 9.98 -9.42 15.07
CA LEU A 101 9.60 -10.84 15.13
C LEU A 101 10.62 -11.69 15.88
N ILE A 102 11.91 -11.46 15.66
CA ILE A 102 13.01 -12.10 16.39
C ILE A 102 12.93 -11.76 17.88
N LYS A 103 12.71 -10.50 18.24
CA LYS A 103 12.59 -10.07 19.64
C LYS A 103 11.41 -10.76 20.33
N ARG A 104 10.24 -10.78 19.68
CA ARG A 104 9.02 -11.41 20.22
C ARG A 104 9.16 -12.92 20.41
N ASN A 105 9.89 -13.58 19.52
CA ASN A 105 10.08 -15.04 19.57
C ASN A 105 11.39 -15.48 20.24
N ARG A 106 12.13 -14.57 20.89
CA ARG A 106 13.48 -14.87 21.43
C ARG A 106 13.50 -15.99 22.46
N THR A 107 12.45 -16.13 23.26
CA THR A 107 12.31 -17.19 24.28
C THR A 107 12.07 -18.56 23.65
N GLN A 108 11.17 -18.65 22.66
CA GLN A 108 10.82 -19.91 21.99
C GLN A 108 11.77 -20.26 20.84
N LYS A 109 12.55 -19.29 20.37
CA LYS A 109 13.47 -19.38 19.22
C LYS A 109 12.83 -20.03 18.00
N THR A 110 11.57 -19.74 17.73
CA THR A 110 10.82 -20.32 16.60
C THR A 110 10.28 -19.18 15.73
N LEU A 111 10.44 -19.29 14.42
CA LEU A 111 9.84 -18.36 13.44
C LEU A 111 9.31 -19.13 12.25
N ARG A 112 8.09 -18.80 11.83
CA ARG A 112 7.39 -19.39 10.69
C ARG A 112 7.07 -18.31 9.68
N ILE A 113 7.65 -18.39 8.49
CA ILE A 113 7.51 -17.41 7.42
C ILE A 113 6.99 -18.10 6.16
N CYS A 114 6.04 -17.48 5.48
CA CYS A 114 5.55 -17.94 4.18
C CYS A 114 5.86 -16.89 3.10
N SER A 115 6.42 -17.30 1.97
CA SER A 115 6.45 -16.53 0.73
C SER A 115 5.45 -17.16 -0.24
N ALA A 116 4.34 -16.47 -0.49
CA ALA A 116 3.24 -16.92 -1.32
C ALA A 116 3.34 -16.32 -2.73
N GLY A 117 3.33 -17.19 -3.75
CA GLY A 117 3.72 -16.84 -5.11
C GLY A 117 5.23 -16.68 -5.24
N CYS A 118 6.00 -17.61 -4.65
CA CYS A 118 7.45 -17.49 -4.53
C CYS A 118 8.24 -17.74 -5.84
N SER A 119 7.56 -18.20 -6.90
CA SER A 119 8.13 -18.52 -8.20
C SER A 119 9.39 -19.39 -8.06
N THR A 120 10.50 -19.00 -8.68
CA THR A 120 11.79 -19.73 -8.68
C THR A 120 12.63 -19.52 -7.41
N GLY A 121 12.00 -19.09 -6.31
CA GLY A 121 12.56 -19.17 -4.95
C GLY A 121 13.44 -18.01 -4.48
N GLN A 122 13.63 -16.96 -5.28
CA GLN A 122 14.50 -15.85 -4.90
C GLN A 122 14.00 -15.11 -3.65
N GLU A 123 12.68 -14.94 -3.49
CA GLU A 123 12.10 -14.28 -2.31
C GLU A 123 12.33 -15.07 -1.01
N PRO A 124 11.93 -16.35 -0.88
CA PRO A 124 12.15 -17.09 0.37
C PRO A 124 13.65 -17.23 0.70
N TYR A 125 14.53 -17.38 -0.30
CA TYR A 125 15.97 -17.38 -0.06
C TYR A 125 16.53 -16.01 0.34
N THR A 126 15.98 -14.91 -0.17
CA THR A 126 16.31 -13.55 0.30
C THR A 126 16.02 -13.43 1.79
N ILE A 127 14.84 -13.89 2.25
CA ILE A 127 14.46 -13.86 3.67
C ILE A 127 15.37 -14.76 4.51
N ALA A 128 15.70 -15.96 4.00
CA ALA A 128 16.62 -16.89 4.65
C ALA A 128 18.01 -16.25 4.90
N ILE A 129 18.54 -15.56 3.89
CA ILE A 129 19.81 -14.81 3.99
C ILE A 129 19.69 -13.68 5.01
N MET A 130 18.61 -12.90 5.00
CA MET A 130 18.40 -11.82 5.98
C MET A 130 18.35 -12.33 7.41
N LEU A 131 17.63 -13.43 7.67
CA LEU A 131 17.60 -14.05 8.99
C LEU A 131 18.99 -14.53 9.42
N LYS A 132 19.77 -15.09 8.48
CA LYS A 132 21.15 -15.49 8.75
C LYS A 132 22.04 -14.33 9.15
N GLU A 133 21.87 -13.16 8.53
CA GLU A 133 22.62 -11.94 8.90
C GLU A 133 22.15 -11.34 10.24
N LEU A 134 20.86 -11.45 10.57
CA LEU A 134 20.27 -10.85 11.78
C LEU A 134 20.40 -11.72 13.03
N LEU A 135 20.64 -13.03 12.89
CA LEU A 135 20.70 -13.98 14.01
C LEU A 135 22.13 -14.52 14.22
N PRO A 136 22.88 -14.00 15.21
CA PRO A 136 24.19 -14.55 15.56
C PRO A 136 24.12 -16.03 15.99
N ASP A 137 23.03 -16.41 16.65
CA ASP A 137 22.75 -17.77 17.11
C ASP A 137 21.81 -18.53 16.16
N PHE A 138 21.84 -18.24 14.86
CA PHE A 138 20.95 -18.80 13.81
C PHE A 138 20.68 -20.31 13.93
N GLN A 139 21.70 -21.11 14.25
CA GLN A 139 21.57 -22.58 14.35
C GLN A 139 20.74 -23.05 15.55
N GLN A 140 20.50 -22.17 16.54
CA GLN A 140 19.67 -22.47 17.72
C GLN A 140 18.18 -22.14 17.48
N TRP A 141 17.84 -21.59 16.32
CA TRP A 141 16.47 -21.23 15.97
C TRP A 141 15.80 -22.35 15.16
N ASN A 142 14.56 -22.65 15.53
CA ASN A 142 13.66 -23.45 14.72
C ASN A 142 13.00 -22.56 13.67
N LEU A 143 13.66 -22.40 12.52
CA LEU A 143 13.20 -21.58 11.41
C LEU A 143 12.46 -22.44 10.39
N LEU A 144 11.24 -22.03 10.03
CA LEU A 144 10.53 -22.52 8.86
C LEU A 144 10.31 -21.36 7.90
N ILE A 145 10.86 -21.48 6.69
CA ILE A 145 10.51 -20.62 5.56
C ILE A 145 9.85 -21.49 4.51
N LEU A 146 8.57 -21.25 4.27
CA LEU A 146 7.77 -21.99 3.30
C LEU A 146 7.56 -21.11 2.05
N GLY A 147 8.15 -21.51 0.93
CA GLY A 147 7.80 -20.97 -0.39
C GLY A 147 6.63 -21.75 -0.97
N ILE A 148 5.54 -21.06 -1.30
CA ILE A 148 4.41 -21.69 -1.98
C ILE A 148 4.16 -21.04 -3.34
N ASP A 149 3.81 -21.86 -4.32
CA ASP A 149 3.44 -21.41 -5.66
C ASP A 149 2.47 -22.40 -6.32
N ILE A 150 1.72 -21.94 -7.32
CA ILE A 150 0.86 -22.81 -8.13
C ILE A 150 1.67 -23.53 -9.22
N ASP A 151 2.81 -22.96 -9.63
CA ASP A 151 3.67 -23.52 -10.67
C ASP A 151 4.70 -24.50 -10.08
N ARG A 152 4.43 -25.81 -10.24
CA ARG A 152 5.33 -26.88 -9.82
C ARG A 152 6.72 -26.77 -10.46
N HIS A 153 6.81 -26.39 -11.73
CA HIS A 153 8.10 -26.29 -12.42
C HIS A 153 8.96 -25.16 -11.84
N ALA A 154 8.36 -24.03 -11.48
CA ALA A 154 9.07 -22.95 -10.80
C ALA A 154 9.63 -23.41 -9.43
N LEU A 155 8.84 -24.18 -8.67
CA LEU A 155 9.28 -24.75 -7.39
C LEU A 155 10.42 -25.77 -7.55
N GLU A 156 10.39 -26.61 -8.58
CA GLU A 156 11.48 -27.55 -8.89
C GLU A 156 12.79 -26.80 -9.19
N GLU A 157 12.74 -25.67 -9.90
CA GLU A 157 13.91 -24.80 -10.10
C GLU A 157 14.36 -24.12 -8.80
N ALA A 158 13.40 -23.67 -7.98
CA ALA A 158 13.69 -23.13 -6.66
C ALA A 158 14.44 -24.14 -5.78
N GLU A 159 13.98 -25.39 -5.77
CA GLU A 159 14.61 -26.51 -5.07
C GLU A 159 15.99 -26.86 -5.60
N LYS A 160 16.34 -26.56 -6.85
CA LYS A 160 17.73 -26.70 -7.34
C LYS A 160 18.62 -25.63 -6.70
N GLY A 161 18.12 -24.41 -6.51
CA GLY A 161 18.87 -23.30 -5.93
C GLY A 161 20.02 -22.85 -6.83
N VAL A 162 19.81 -22.92 -8.14
CA VAL A 162 20.79 -22.57 -9.19
C VAL A 162 20.24 -21.40 -9.97
N TYR A 163 21.04 -20.33 -10.09
CA TYR A 163 20.61 -19.06 -10.65
C TYR A 163 21.60 -18.51 -11.65
N GLU A 164 21.11 -17.65 -12.55
CA GLU A 164 21.93 -16.95 -13.53
C GLU A 164 22.13 -15.49 -13.14
N ASN A 165 23.00 -14.77 -13.86
CA ASN A 165 23.33 -13.38 -13.58
C ASN A 165 22.09 -12.47 -13.48
N TRP A 166 21.05 -12.72 -14.30
CA TRP A 166 19.82 -11.94 -14.30
C TRP A 166 19.12 -11.91 -12.93
N SER A 167 19.20 -13.00 -12.16
CA SER A 167 18.57 -13.10 -10.84
C SER A 167 19.21 -12.17 -9.79
N PHE A 168 20.38 -11.58 -10.06
CA PHE A 168 21.15 -10.76 -9.12
C PHE A 168 21.11 -9.26 -9.43
N ARG A 169 20.17 -8.81 -10.27
CA ARG A 169 20.01 -7.38 -10.60
C ARG A 169 19.76 -6.55 -9.34
N GLY A 170 20.74 -5.75 -8.94
CA GLY A 170 20.67 -4.89 -7.76
C GLY A 170 21.05 -5.56 -6.43
N VAL A 171 21.62 -6.76 -6.44
CA VAL A 171 22.17 -7.45 -5.26
C VAL A 171 23.60 -6.99 -4.99
N ASP A 172 23.94 -6.77 -3.72
CA ASP A 172 25.30 -6.45 -3.29
C ASP A 172 26.25 -7.63 -3.58
N ASP A 173 27.39 -7.36 -4.22
CA ASP A 173 28.44 -8.34 -4.52
C ASP A 173 28.92 -9.09 -3.27
N LYS A 174 28.89 -8.46 -2.10
CA LYS A 174 29.25 -9.10 -0.83
C LYS A 174 28.29 -10.27 -0.53
N ILE A 175 26.99 -10.06 -0.69
CA ILE A 175 25.96 -11.10 -0.50
C ILE A 175 26.17 -12.21 -1.52
N LYS A 176 26.39 -11.84 -2.79
CA LYS A 176 26.63 -12.79 -3.88
C LYS A 176 27.83 -13.69 -3.59
N LYS A 177 28.96 -13.12 -3.16
CA LYS A 177 30.19 -13.86 -2.82
C LYS A 177 30.02 -14.74 -1.58
N GLN A 178 29.23 -14.31 -0.60
CA GLN A 178 29.10 -15.01 0.67
C GLN A 178 28.12 -16.20 0.61
N TYR A 179 27.03 -16.06 -0.16
CA TYR A 179 25.92 -17.03 -0.15
C TYR A 179 25.76 -17.82 -1.44
N PHE A 180 26.58 -17.54 -2.47
CA PHE A 180 26.54 -18.25 -3.75
C PHE A 180 27.93 -18.66 -4.20
N GLN A 181 28.02 -19.90 -4.69
CA GLN A 181 29.21 -20.42 -5.35
C GLN A 181 29.05 -20.26 -6.86
N HIS A 182 29.98 -19.59 -7.51
CA HIS A 182 29.94 -19.40 -8.96
C HIS A 182 30.71 -20.52 -9.67
N LYS A 183 30.03 -21.27 -10.54
CA LYS A 183 30.63 -22.34 -11.37
C LYS A 183 29.89 -22.41 -12.71
N ASN A 184 30.63 -22.56 -13.81
CA ASN A 184 30.07 -22.73 -15.16
C ASN A 184 29.01 -21.67 -15.53
N ASN A 185 29.25 -20.40 -15.21
CA ASN A 185 28.33 -19.28 -15.45
C ASN A 185 27.00 -19.35 -14.68
N GLN A 186 26.91 -20.21 -13.67
CA GLN A 186 25.76 -20.36 -12.77
C GLN A 186 26.17 -20.11 -11.31
N TYR A 187 25.19 -19.69 -10.51
CA TYR A 187 25.33 -19.41 -9.09
C TYR A 187 24.55 -20.43 -8.27
N TYR A 188 25.28 -21.20 -7.48
CA TYR A 188 24.72 -22.25 -6.62
C TYR A 188 24.58 -21.71 -5.20
N LEU A 189 23.35 -21.69 -4.68
CA LEU A 189 23.08 -21.26 -3.32
C LEU A 189 23.73 -22.20 -2.30
N VAL A 190 24.34 -21.65 -1.25
CA VAL A 190 24.97 -22.46 -0.18
C VAL A 190 23.95 -23.34 0.54
N SER A 191 24.38 -24.55 0.90
CA SER A 191 23.50 -25.58 1.47
C SER A 191 22.78 -25.15 2.75
N ASP A 192 23.43 -24.33 3.58
CA ASP A 192 22.90 -23.93 4.88
C ASP A 192 21.67 -23.03 4.76
N ILE A 193 21.64 -22.17 3.74
CA ILE A 193 20.45 -21.37 3.41
C ILE A 193 19.40 -22.25 2.74
N LYS A 194 19.83 -23.14 1.84
CA LYS A 194 18.92 -24.02 1.09
C LYS A 194 18.07 -24.91 2.00
N LYS A 195 18.67 -25.49 3.05
CA LYS A 195 18.03 -26.47 3.95
C LYS A 195 16.89 -25.91 4.80
N ILE A 196 16.87 -24.60 5.06
CA ILE A 196 15.85 -23.99 5.92
C ILE A 196 14.60 -23.53 5.16
N VAL A 197 14.66 -23.56 3.82
CA VAL A 197 13.52 -23.24 2.96
C VAL A 197 12.90 -24.54 2.46
N LYS A 198 11.58 -24.65 2.60
CA LYS A 198 10.77 -25.72 2.03
C LYS A 198 9.85 -25.15 0.95
N PHE A 199 9.54 -25.96 -0.04
CA PHE A 199 8.62 -25.59 -1.11
C PHE A 199 7.40 -26.50 -1.14
N GLN A 200 6.25 -25.92 -1.46
CA GLN A 200 5.00 -26.66 -1.58
C GLN A 200 4.13 -26.08 -2.70
N VAL A 201 3.61 -26.94 -3.57
CA VAL A 201 2.59 -26.55 -4.56
C VAL A 201 1.30 -26.20 -3.82
N VAL A 202 0.85 -24.95 -3.94
CA VAL A 202 -0.39 -24.46 -3.34
C VAL A 202 -1.08 -23.50 -4.31
N ASN A 203 -2.33 -23.81 -4.62
CA ASN A 203 -3.24 -22.89 -5.28
C ASN A 203 -3.93 -22.00 -4.23
N LEU A 204 -3.53 -20.73 -4.16
CA LEU A 204 -4.05 -19.76 -3.18
C LEU A 204 -5.58 -19.65 -3.22
N VAL A 205 -6.19 -19.81 -4.39
CA VAL A 205 -7.64 -19.65 -4.58
C VAL A 205 -8.39 -20.94 -4.26
N LYS A 206 -7.95 -22.08 -4.80
CA LYS A 206 -8.69 -23.34 -4.73
C LYS A 206 -8.39 -24.17 -3.48
N ASP A 207 -7.14 -24.23 -3.05
CA ASP A 207 -6.74 -25.13 -1.98
C ASP A 207 -7.21 -24.62 -0.61
N VAL A 208 -7.53 -25.55 0.29
CA VAL A 208 -7.99 -25.20 1.64
C VAL A 208 -6.78 -25.01 2.53
N PHE A 209 -6.61 -23.81 3.10
CA PHE A 209 -5.62 -23.51 4.14
C PHE A 209 -6.11 -22.35 5.03
N PRO A 210 -5.70 -22.31 6.32
CA PRO A 210 -4.80 -23.26 6.99
C PRO A 210 -5.46 -24.62 7.30
N GLN A 211 -4.70 -25.71 7.24
CA GLN A 211 -5.16 -27.03 7.72
C GLN A 211 -4.40 -27.43 8.99
N LEU A 212 -5.08 -28.12 9.90
CA LEU A 212 -4.53 -28.47 11.22
C LEU A 212 -3.20 -29.24 11.14
N HIS A 213 -2.98 -30.06 10.11
CA HIS A 213 -1.76 -30.86 9.97
C HIS A 213 -0.79 -30.35 8.88
N SER A 214 -1.04 -29.16 8.32
CA SER A 214 -0.17 -28.58 7.30
C SER A 214 0.93 -27.68 7.88
N GLU A 215 2.01 -27.47 7.11
CA GLU A 215 3.03 -26.46 7.45
C GLU A 215 2.51 -25.03 7.23
N LEU A 216 1.54 -24.84 6.33
CA LEU A 216 0.89 -23.56 6.04
C LEU A 216 -0.15 -23.19 7.12
N ARG A 217 0.33 -22.99 8.36
CA ARG A 217 -0.44 -22.54 9.51
C ARG A 217 0.43 -21.74 10.47
N GLU A 218 -0.24 -20.90 11.25
CA GLU A 218 0.37 -20.13 12.34
C GLU A 218 1.63 -19.37 11.91
N MET A 219 1.54 -18.63 10.80
CA MET A 219 2.67 -17.88 10.26
C MET A 219 2.90 -16.58 11.05
N ASP A 220 4.15 -16.31 11.40
CA ASP A 220 4.58 -15.04 11.99
C ASP A 220 4.68 -13.94 10.92
N LEU A 221 5.00 -14.33 9.68
CA LEU A 221 5.08 -13.45 8.52
C LEU A 221 4.57 -14.16 7.27
N ILE A 222 3.69 -13.51 6.50
CA ILE A 222 3.34 -13.92 5.14
C ILE A 222 3.72 -12.79 4.18
N LEU A 223 4.53 -13.10 3.18
CA LEU A 223 4.76 -12.26 2.02
C LEU A 223 3.90 -12.80 0.87
N CYS A 224 3.12 -11.94 0.21
CA CYS A 224 2.37 -12.28 -0.99
C CYS A 224 2.48 -11.08 -1.94
N ARG A 225 3.62 -11.01 -2.63
CA ARG A 225 4.07 -9.84 -3.39
C ARG A 225 4.06 -10.15 -4.88
N ASN A 226 3.52 -9.24 -5.67
CA ASN A 226 3.38 -9.30 -7.12
C ASN A 226 2.51 -10.47 -7.61
N VAL A 227 1.55 -10.89 -6.78
CA VAL A 227 0.62 -12.00 -7.08
C VAL A 227 -0.79 -11.49 -7.34
N PHE A 228 -1.30 -10.58 -6.50
CA PHE A 228 -2.71 -10.16 -6.58
C PHE A 228 -3.05 -9.39 -7.86
N ILE A 229 -2.04 -8.83 -8.54
CA ILE A 229 -2.22 -8.16 -9.83
C ILE A 229 -2.79 -9.07 -10.93
N TYR A 230 -2.74 -10.40 -10.73
CA TYR A 230 -3.28 -11.37 -11.67
C TYR A 230 -4.67 -11.87 -11.28
N PHE A 231 -5.18 -11.53 -10.09
CA PHE A 231 -6.43 -12.06 -9.57
C PHE A 231 -7.62 -11.12 -9.75
N ASP A 232 -8.81 -11.71 -9.87
CA ASP A 232 -10.06 -10.96 -9.74
C ASP A 232 -10.36 -10.58 -8.28
N ASN A 233 -11.24 -9.59 -8.08
CA ASN A 233 -11.57 -9.10 -6.74
C ASN A 233 -12.15 -10.19 -5.82
N SER A 234 -12.88 -11.16 -6.37
CA SER A 234 -13.48 -12.25 -5.59
C SER A 234 -12.43 -13.25 -5.11
N ALA A 235 -11.45 -13.55 -5.96
CA ALA A 235 -10.30 -14.38 -5.65
C ALA A 235 -9.41 -13.69 -4.61
N ILE A 236 -9.14 -12.39 -4.77
CA ILE A 236 -8.37 -11.61 -3.79
C ILE A 236 -9.05 -11.67 -2.42
N ALA A 237 -10.35 -11.41 -2.33
CA ALA A 237 -11.08 -11.45 -1.05
C ALA A 237 -11.00 -12.82 -0.37
N LYS A 238 -11.14 -13.92 -1.13
CA LYS A 238 -10.99 -15.30 -0.61
C LYS A 238 -9.58 -15.53 -0.07
N VAL A 239 -8.55 -15.14 -0.83
CA VAL A 239 -7.14 -15.31 -0.44
C VAL A 239 -6.83 -14.48 0.81
N LEU A 240 -7.31 -13.24 0.91
CA LEU A 240 -7.11 -12.39 2.09
C LEU A 240 -7.70 -13.01 3.36
N ASN A 241 -8.88 -13.63 3.28
CA ASN A 241 -9.47 -14.33 4.42
C ASN A 241 -8.61 -15.54 4.85
N LYS A 242 -8.12 -16.34 3.89
CA LYS A 242 -7.22 -17.47 4.20
C LYS A 242 -5.91 -17.00 4.83
N ILE A 243 -5.30 -15.94 4.29
CA ILE A 243 -4.08 -15.32 4.84
C ILE A 243 -4.33 -14.86 6.28
N TYR A 244 -5.44 -14.16 6.52
CA TYR A 244 -5.83 -13.71 7.86
C TYR A 244 -5.91 -14.89 8.84
N GLN A 245 -6.57 -15.99 8.45
CA GLN A 245 -6.68 -17.19 9.29
C GLN A 245 -5.34 -17.89 9.52
N THR A 246 -4.42 -17.82 8.54
CA THR A 246 -3.11 -18.47 8.57
C THR A 246 -2.10 -17.73 9.46
N LEU A 247 -2.19 -16.40 9.55
CA LEU A 247 -1.30 -15.60 10.41
C LEU A 247 -1.55 -15.87 11.89
N ARG A 248 -0.50 -15.88 12.70
CA ARG A 248 -0.64 -15.76 14.15
C ARG A 248 -1.22 -14.40 14.53
N PRO A 249 -1.88 -14.27 15.71
CA PRO A 249 -2.15 -12.96 16.28
C PRO A 249 -0.86 -12.12 16.33
N SER A 250 -0.94 -10.86 15.92
CA SER A 250 0.20 -9.95 15.72
C SER A 250 1.21 -10.38 14.64
N GLY A 251 0.89 -11.38 13.81
CA GLY A 251 1.67 -11.75 12.64
C GLY A 251 1.54 -10.72 11.53
N TYR A 252 2.60 -10.56 10.74
CA TYR A 252 2.68 -9.56 9.67
C TYR A 252 2.30 -10.13 8.30
N PHE A 253 1.67 -9.29 7.49
CA PHE A 253 1.33 -9.57 6.10
C PHE A 253 1.85 -8.47 5.19
N VAL A 254 2.66 -8.86 4.22
CA VAL A 254 3.36 -7.96 3.30
C VAL A 254 2.91 -8.23 1.88
N THR A 255 2.48 -7.19 1.18
CA THR A 255 2.09 -7.26 -0.24
C THR A 255 2.94 -6.35 -1.09
N GLY A 256 2.94 -6.56 -2.40
CA GLY A 256 3.61 -5.62 -3.27
C GLY A 256 2.88 -4.27 -3.30
N HIS A 257 3.59 -3.27 -3.82
CA HIS A 257 3.12 -1.90 -3.85
C HIS A 257 1.80 -1.81 -4.64
N THR A 258 0.78 -1.17 -4.05
CA THR A 258 -0.54 -0.88 -4.67
C THR A 258 -1.45 -2.08 -5.00
N GLU A 259 -1.07 -3.31 -4.63
CA GLU A 259 -1.80 -4.52 -5.06
C GLU A 259 -3.20 -4.68 -4.48
N LEU A 260 -3.42 -4.15 -3.28
CA LEU A 260 -4.68 -4.27 -2.56
C LEU A 260 -5.42 -2.95 -2.42
N SER A 261 -5.13 -1.97 -3.27
CA SER A 261 -5.64 -0.61 -3.14
C SER A 261 -7.17 -0.52 -3.18
N ALA A 262 -7.85 -1.42 -3.90
CA ALA A 262 -9.31 -1.46 -4.03
C ALA A 262 -10.00 -2.45 -3.06
N GLN A 263 -9.26 -3.07 -2.14
CA GLN A 263 -9.78 -4.15 -1.30
C GLN A 263 -10.14 -3.70 0.12
N ASN A 264 -11.15 -4.34 0.70
CA ASN A 264 -11.46 -4.15 2.12
C ASN A 264 -10.48 -4.94 2.99
N LEU A 265 -9.67 -4.24 3.77
CA LEU A 265 -8.66 -4.80 4.67
C LEU A 265 -8.95 -4.48 6.14
N SER A 266 -10.21 -4.19 6.48
CA SER A 266 -10.62 -3.81 7.84
C SER A 266 -10.26 -4.84 8.92
N GLN A 267 -10.18 -6.12 8.54
CA GLN A 267 -9.78 -7.21 9.42
C GLN A 267 -8.31 -7.12 9.89
N PHE A 268 -7.46 -6.42 9.13
CA PHE A 268 -6.06 -6.19 9.49
C PHE A 268 -5.88 -4.83 10.17
N ASP A 269 -4.87 -4.73 11.03
CA ASP A 269 -4.28 -3.46 11.42
C ASP A 269 -3.30 -3.00 10.33
N LYS A 270 -3.32 -1.71 10.01
CA LYS A 270 -2.38 -1.12 9.04
C LYS A 270 -1.20 -0.54 9.82
N VAL A 271 0.00 -1.00 9.50
CA VAL A 271 1.25 -0.44 10.00
C VAL A 271 1.91 0.31 8.86
N VAL A 272 1.87 1.63 8.94
CA VAL A 272 2.37 2.52 7.88
C VAL A 272 3.84 2.81 8.14
N PHE A 273 4.69 2.51 7.16
CA PHE A 273 6.08 2.91 7.14
C PHE A 273 6.33 3.88 5.97
N PRO A 274 7.37 4.73 6.04
CA PRO A 274 7.70 5.66 4.95
C PRO A 274 7.85 4.98 3.58
N ALA A 275 8.35 3.73 3.57
CA ALA A 275 8.60 2.94 2.38
C ALA A 275 7.41 2.08 1.91
N SER A 276 6.52 1.65 2.82
CA SER A 276 5.46 0.67 2.53
C SER A 276 4.40 0.65 3.61
N ILE A 277 3.17 0.30 3.25
CA ILE A 277 2.15 -0.14 4.22
C ILE A 277 2.31 -1.64 4.41
N ILE A 278 2.30 -2.08 5.67
CA ILE A 278 2.32 -3.48 6.06
C ILE A 278 1.05 -3.75 6.85
N TYR A 279 0.49 -4.94 6.71
CA TYR A 279 -0.70 -5.33 7.43
C TYR A 279 -0.33 -6.24 8.59
N GLN A 280 -1.10 -6.20 9.66
CA GLN A 280 -0.88 -7.04 10.83
C GLN A 280 -2.20 -7.66 11.26
N ARG A 281 -2.19 -8.95 11.62
CA ARG A 281 -3.34 -9.56 12.28
C ARG A 281 -3.46 -8.98 13.69
N PRO A 282 -4.62 -8.45 14.10
CA PRO A 282 -4.80 -7.95 15.47
C PRO A 282 -4.51 -9.03 16.53
N SER A 283 -4.02 -8.62 17.70
CA SER A 283 -3.76 -9.54 18.82
C SER A 283 -5.04 -10.14 19.41
N GLN A 284 -6.15 -9.40 19.33
CA GLN A 284 -7.50 -9.85 19.65
C GLN A 284 -8.41 -9.65 18.43
N PRO A 285 -9.37 -10.57 18.17
CA PRO A 285 -10.31 -10.39 17.07
C PRO A 285 -11.03 -9.05 17.20
N LYS A 286 -11.01 -8.22 16.16
CA LYS A 286 -11.88 -7.05 16.10
C LYS A 286 -13.33 -7.56 16.12
N ALA A 287 -14.14 -7.05 17.05
CA ALA A 287 -15.57 -7.31 17.02
C ALA A 287 -16.09 -6.95 15.62
N GLN A 288 -16.68 -7.91 14.92
CA GLN A 288 -17.38 -7.62 13.67
C GLN A 288 -18.49 -6.64 14.02
N SER A 289 -18.32 -5.37 13.63
CA SER A 289 -19.44 -4.45 13.60
C SER A 289 -20.41 -5.00 12.57
N GLU A 290 -21.44 -5.69 13.04
CA GLU A 290 -22.61 -6.02 12.24
C GLU A 290 -23.09 -4.72 11.59
N ILE A 291 -23.01 -4.65 10.26
CA ILE A 291 -23.65 -3.61 9.49
C ILE A 291 -25.16 -3.90 9.63
N ILE A 292 -25.75 -3.38 10.70
CA ILE A 292 -27.20 -3.20 10.75
C ILE A 292 -27.49 -2.13 9.70
N GLU A 293 -28.00 -2.56 8.54
CA GLU A 293 -28.62 -1.69 7.55
C GLU A 293 -29.74 -0.90 8.25
N LYS A 294 -29.42 0.29 8.78
CA LYS A 294 -30.43 1.30 9.03
C LYS A 294 -30.83 1.86 7.67
N LYS A 295 -31.90 1.27 7.09
CA LYS A 295 -32.73 1.98 6.11
C LYS A 295 -33.17 3.29 6.76
N SER A 296 -32.55 4.40 6.35
CA SER A 296 -33.02 5.74 6.67
C SER A 296 -34.33 5.94 5.93
N ALA A 297 -35.45 5.80 6.63
CA ALA A 297 -36.74 6.28 6.17
C ALA A 297 -36.70 7.81 6.22
N ILE A 298 -36.74 8.44 5.06
CA ILE A 298 -36.87 9.88 4.90
C ILE A 298 -38.29 10.25 5.35
N ALA A 299 -38.40 10.93 6.50
CA ALA A 299 -39.63 11.60 6.89
C ALA A 299 -39.75 12.94 6.12
N PRO A 300 -40.94 13.33 5.61
CA PRO A 300 -41.11 14.58 4.89
C PRO A 300 -40.97 15.80 5.81
N LEU A 301 -40.32 16.86 5.30
CA LEU A 301 -40.23 18.17 5.94
C LEU A 301 -41.61 18.85 6.01
N PRO A 302 -41.97 19.53 7.12
CA PRO A 302 -43.17 20.35 7.20
C PRO A 302 -42.97 21.71 6.52
N GLU A 303 -44.01 22.16 5.82
CA GLU A 303 -44.11 23.44 5.09
C GLU A 303 -44.22 24.68 6.00
N PRO A 304 -43.94 25.89 5.47
CA PRO A 304 -43.76 27.11 6.26
C PRO A 304 -45.08 27.80 6.61
N ILE A 305 -45.19 28.32 7.84
CA ILE A 305 -46.32 29.16 8.26
C ILE A 305 -45.87 30.63 8.34
N ILE A 306 -46.49 31.46 7.52
CA ILE A 306 -46.40 32.92 7.53
C ILE A 306 -47.42 33.51 8.53
N GLY A 307 -46.92 34.35 9.45
CA GLY A 307 -47.52 35.61 9.93
C GLY A 307 -48.80 35.58 10.79
N HIS A 308 -48.72 36.05 12.03
CA HIS A 308 -49.14 37.42 12.41
C HIS A 308 -49.08 37.70 13.93
N LYS A 309 -48.40 38.82 14.25
CA LYS A 309 -48.57 39.81 15.34
C LYS A 309 -49.46 39.47 16.55
N LYS A 310 -48.93 39.71 17.76
CA LYS A 310 -49.20 40.95 18.54
C LYS A 310 -48.33 41.11 19.79
N ASN A 311 -47.97 42.37 20.00
CA ASN A 311 -47.27 42.98 21.13
C ASN A 311 -47.75 42.51 22.52
N THR A 312 -46.84 42.41 23.49
CA THR A 312 -46.85 43.35 24.63
C THR A 312 -45.52 43.40 25.40
N THR A 313 -45.24 44.63 25.76
CA THR A 313 -44.19 45.32 26.49
C THR A 313 -43.97 44.87 27.95
N LEU A 314 -42.76 45.17 28.45
CA LEU A 314 -42.35 45.61 29.81
C LEU A 314 -41.46 44.68 30.66
N THR A 315 -40.29 45.26 30.96
CA THR A 315 -39.22 45.02 31.95
C THR A 315 -39.70 45.17 33.41
N PRO A 316 -38.82 45.16 34.45
CA PRO A 316 -37.71 44.26 34.85
C PRO A 316 -37.78 43.90 36.38
N GLU A 317 -36.65 43.45 36.97
CA GLU A 317 -36.34 43.35 38.43
C GLU A 317 -36.94 42.14 39.18
N THR A 318 -36.33 41.49 40.19
CA THR A 318 -35.31 41.86 41.19
C THR A 318 -34.71 40.62 41.90
N SER A 319 -33.44 40.75 42.33
CA SER A 319 -32.74 40.28 43.56
C SER A 319 -33.16 39.04 44.39
N LEU A 320 -32.13 38.29 44.87
CA LEU A 320 -31.76 38.04 46.30
C LEU A 320 -30.80 36.81 46.39
N LYS A 321 -29.50 37.01 46.64
CA LYS A 321 -28.79 36.83 47.93
C LYS A 321 -28.98 35.48 48.65
N SER A 322 -27.88 34.74 48.81
CA SER A 322 -27.52 34.15 50.10
C SER A 322 -26.00 34.03 50.26
N ASN A 323 -25.49 34.67 51.32
CA ASN A 323 -24.15 34.52 51.85
C ASN A 323 -24.11 33.28 52.75
N SER A 324 -22.99 32.56 52.76
CA SER A 324 -22.46 31.99 54.00
C SER A 324 -20.93 31.99 53.95
N ASN A 325 -20.35 32.74 54.88
CA ASN A 325 -18.93 32.76 55.20
C ASN A 325 -18.57 31.56 56.07
N ASN A 326 -17.36 31.03 55.91
CA ASN A 326 -16.56 30.59 57.04
C ASN A 326 -15.07 30.77 56.74
N ASN A 327 -14.42 31.54 57.62
CA ASN A 327 -12.99 31.87 57.66
C ASN A 327 -12.17 30.69 58.21
N PHE A 328 -10.89 30.54 57.78
CA PHE A 328 -9.70 30.82 58.61
C PHE A 328 -8.39 30.40 57.90
N ALA A 329 -7.45 31.35 57.82
CA ALA A 329 -5.96 31.28 57.76
C ALA A 329 -5.30 30.38 56.68
N ARG A 330 -4.24 30.77 55.95
CA ARG A 330 -3.01 31.45 56.39
C ARG A 330 -2.15 31.84 55.16
N SER A 331 -1.31 32.85 55.36
CA SER A 331 -0.09 33.24 54.62
C SER A 331 -0.20 33.73 53.17
N THR A 332 0.02 35.04 53.04
CA THR A 332 0.53 35.74 51.86
C THR A 332 1.83 35.12 51.34
N GLN A 333 1.80 34.57 50.13
CA GLN A 333 2.98 34.41 49.27
C GLN A 333 2.93 35.45 48.14
N PRO A 334 4.09 35.94 47.65
CA PRO A 334 4.12 36.99 46.64
C PRO A 334 3.54 36.47 45.33
N LYS A 335 2.75 37.30 44.64
CA LYS A 335 2.37 37.09 43.24
C LYS A 335 3.65 36.98 42.40
N ILE A 336 4.06 35.75 42.09
CA ILE A 336 4.90 35.48 40.94
C ILE A 336 4.03 35.80 39.72
N ALA A 337 4.43 36.81 38.95
CA ALA A 337 3.82 37.10 37.67
C ALA A 337 3.81 35.81 36.84
N SER A 338 2.61 35.33 36.51
CA SER A 338 2.45 34.25 35.54
C SER A 338 3.04 34.74 34.23
N PHE A 339 4.22 34.22 33.87
CA PHE A 339 4.72 34.33 32.51
C PHE A 339 3.67 33.68 31.61
N SER A 340 2.91 34.50 30.89
CA SER A 340 2.03 34.01 29.82
C SER A 340 2.91 33.30 28.82
N GLN A 341 2.77 31.97 28.72
CA GLN A 341 3.47 31.22 27.69
C GLN A 341 3.11 31.80 26.32
N PRO A 342 4.09 31.94 25.40
CA PRO A 342 3.79 32.39 24.04
C PRO A 342 2.73 31.49 23.40
N ASN A 343 1.66 32.11 22.92
CA ASN A 343 0.56 31.41 22.26
C ASN A 343 1.05 30.86 20.92
N ILE A 344 1.22 29.53 20.83
CA ILE A 344 1.70 28.84 19.61
C ILE A 344 0.86 29.23 18.38
N SER A 345 -0.45 29.45 18.56
CA SER A 345 -1.36 29.83 17.49
C SER A 345 -1.00 31.19 16.86
N GLU A 346 -0.64 32.18 17.68
CA GLU A 346 -0.23 33.51 17.21
C GLU A 346 1.08 33.43 16.41
N ILE A 347 2.04 32.62 16.88
CA ILE A 347 3.31 32.41 16.19
C ILE A 347 3.10 31.71 14.84
N LEU A 348 2.23 30.69 14.79
CA LEU A 348 1.92 30.02 13.52
C LEU A 348 1.19 30.93 12.54
N THR A 349 0.36 31.86 13.04
CA THR A 349 -0.30 32.88 12.20
C THR A 349 0.70 33.89 11.64
N GLU A 350 1.71 34.29 12.45
CA GLU A 350 2.82 35.11 11.99
C GLU A 350 3.62 34.42 10.87
N VAL A 351 3.90 33.12 11.04
CA VAL A 351 4.61 32.29 10.05
C VAL A 351 3.83 32.22 8.73
N GLU A 352 2.51 32.02 8.77
CA GLU A 352 1.66 32.02 7.56
C GLU A 352 1.73 33.37 6.82
N ASN A 353 1.67 34.48 7.54
CA ASN A 353 1.78 35.81 6.94
C ASN A 353 3.16 36.05 6.30
N LEU A 354 4.23 35.55 6.92
CA LEU A 354 5.58 35.63 6.36
C LEU A 354 5.72 34.77 5.10
N LEU A 355 5.13 33.56 5.09
CA LEU A 355 5.05 32.70 3.91
C LEU A 355 4.32 33.37 2.74
N LEU A 356 3.18 34.03 3.01
CA LEU A 356 2.42 34.78 2.01
C LEU A 356 3.18 35.99 1.45
N GLN A 357 4.11 36.56 2.23
CA GLN A 357 4.99 37.64 1.81
C GLN A 357 6.32 37.14 1.21
N GLU A 358 6.48 35.82 1.03
CA GLU A 358 7.70 35.16 0.55
C GLU A 358 8.95 35.47 1.40
N LYS A 359 8.75 35.83 2.68
CA LYS A 359 9.83 36.18 3.63
C LYS A 359 10.30 34.93 4.40
N TYR A 360 10.85 33.97 3.69
CA TYR A 360 11.17 32.63 4.20
C TYR A 360 12.21 32.63 5.33
N GLU A 361 13.26 33.43 5.24
CA GLU A 361 14.34 33.47 6.24
C GLU A 361 13.84 34.00 7.58
N LEU A 362 12.93 34.98 7.56
CA LEU A 362 12.34 35.55 8.76
C LEU A 362 11.40 34.57 9.47
N ALA A 363 10.81 33.62 8.74
CA ALA A 363 9.88 32.64 9.29
C ALA A 363 10.56 31.47 10.04
N ILE A 364 11.88 31.28 9.87
CA ILE A 364 12.61 30.17 10.51
C ILE A 364 12.65 30.30 12.04
N ALA A 365 12.97 31.49 12.56
CA ALA A 365 13.11 31.70 14.00
C ALA A 365 11.78 31.51 14.76
N PRO A 366 10.63 32.04 14.29
CA PRO A 366 9.31 31.72 14.83
C PRO A 366 9.00 30.21 14.86
N ILE A 367 9.29 29.47 13.78
CA ILE A 367 9.07 28.02 13.74
C ILE A 367 9.93 27.28 14.75
N GLN A 368 11.22 27.62 14.86
CA GLN A 368 12.11 27.01 15.85
C GLN A 368 11.64 27.29 17.27
N LYS A 369 11.03 28.46 17.52
CA LYS A 369 10.40 28.77 18.79
C LYS A 369 9.19 27.85 19.05
N VAL A 370 8.32 27.63 18.06
CA VAL A 370 7.20 26.67 18.18
C VAL A 370 7.72 25.27 18.48
N LEU A 371 8.69 24.76 17.72
CA LEU A 371 9.23 23.41 17.91
C LEU A 371 9.98 23.20 19.24
N LYS A 372 10.49 24.28 19.86
CA LYS A 372 11.04 24.23 21.22
C LYS A 372 9.96 24.11 22.29
N ILE A 373 8.79 24.70 22.05
CA ILE A 373 7.65 24.69 22.99
C ILE A 373 6.84 23.40 22.82
N ASP A 374 6.56 23.03 21.57
CA ASP A 374 5.82 21.84 21.16
C ASP A 374 6.62 21.07 20.09
N PRO A 375 7.49 20.14 20.50
CA PRO A 375 8.29 19.33 19.59
C PRO A 375 7.48 18.38 18.70
N GLN A 376 6.18 18.20 18.96
CA GLN A 376 5.26 17.38 18.18
C GLN A 376 4.26 18.23 17.40
N ASN A 377 4.59 19.49 17.10
CA ASN A 377 3.71 20.35 16.34
C ASN A 377 3.79 20.05 14.83
N LEU A 378 2.79 19.34 14.30
CA LEU A 378 2.72 18.97 12.88
C LEU A 378 2.84 20.18 11.96
N LYS A 379 2.02 21.21 12.22
CA LYS A 379 1.91 22.41 11.38
C LYS A 379 3.24 23.16 11.29
N ALA A 380 3.99 23.22 12.40
CA ALA A 380 5.32 23.80 12.42
C ALA A 380 6.32 23.03 11.55
N TYR A 381 6.30 21.68 11.58
CA TYR A 381 7.17 20.89 10.69
C TYR A 381 6.78 21.02 9.21
N TYR A 382 5.49 21.08 8.89
CA TYR A 382 5.04 21.32 7.51
C TYR A 382 5.51 22.69 7.00
N PHE A 383 5.29 23.76 7.77
CA PHE A 383 5.79 25.09 7.37
C PHE A 383 7.30 25.14 7.30
N PHE A 384 8.00 24.45 8.20
CA PHE A 384 9.45 24.34 8.11
C PHE A 384 9.87 23.68 6.81
N ALA A 385 9.21 22.58 6.42
CA ALA A 385 9.48 21.89 5.17
C ALA A 385 9.25 22.81 3.96
N GLN A 386 8.13 23.53 3.93
CA GLN A 386 7.79 24.45 2.85
C GLN A 386 8.82 25.58 2.71
N ILE A 387 9.24 26.17 3.84
CA ILE A 387 10.28 27.21 3.87
C ILE A 387 11.61 26.67 3.36
N GLN A 388 12.04 25.50 3.83
CA GLN A 388 13.30 24.91 3.37
C GLN A 388 13.24 24.58 1.87
N ALA A 389 12.11 24.09 1.35
CA ALA A 389 11.94 23.82 -0.07
C ALA A 389 12.05 25.09 -0.91
N ASN A 390 11.39 26.18 -0.50
CA ASN A 390 11.47 27.47 -1.20
C ASN A 390 12.87 28.10 -1.16
N LEU A 391 13.65 27.81 -0.10
CA LEU A 391 15.06 28.20 0.01
C LEU A 391 16.02 27.28 -0.76
N GLY A 392 15.51 26.26 -1.45
CA GLY A 392 16.30 25.26 -2.18
C GLY A 392 17.04 24.24 -1.28
N GLN A 393 16.73 24.22 0.02
CA GLN A 393 17.31 23.30 1.01
C GLN A 393 16.52 21.98 1.05
N TYR A 394 16.53 21.25 -0.05
CA TYR A 394 15.63 20.11 -0.28
C TYR A 394 15.81 18.97 0.73
N GLU A 395 17.04 18.66 1.15
CA GLU A 395 17.29 17.60 2.15
C GLU A 395 16.59 17.92 3.47
N ARG A 396 16.71 19.17 3.93
CA ARG A 396 16.06 19.63 5.17
C ARG A 396 14.55 19.66 5.02
N ALA A 397 14.05 20.03 3.84
CA ALA A 397 12.63 20.01 3.55
C ALA A 397 12.06 18.59 3.64
N ILE A 398 12.74 17.62 3.04
CA ILE A 398 12.35 16.20 3.07
C ILE A 398 12.39 15.66 4.51
N GLU A 399 13.44 15.95 5.27
CA GLU A 399 13.52 15.56 6.68
C GLU A 399 12.34 16.12 7.49
N ALA A 400 12.00 17.39 7.30
CA ALA A 400 10.89 18.04 7.98
C ALA A 400 9.53 17.45 7.57
N CYS A 401 9.32 17.15 6.28
CA CYS A 401 8.15 16.40 5.80
C CYS A 401 8.02 15.05 6.50
N HIS A 402 9.12 14.30 6.63
CA HIS A 402 9.11 13.01 7.33
C HIS A 402 8.85 13.13 8.83
N GLN A 403 9.28 14.20 9.48
CA GLN A 403 8.91 14.45 10.88
C GLN A 403 7.42 14.80 11.00
N ALA A 404 6.89 15.64 10.12
CA ALA A 404 5.45 15.96 10.09
C ALA A 404 4.59 14.69 9.91
N LEU A 405 4.97 13.80 8.99
CA LEU A 405 4.26 12.53 8.76
C LEU A 405 4.35 11.55 9.92
N LYS A 406 5.40 11.60 10.75
CA LYS A 406 5.48 10.78 11.98
C LYS A 406 4.54 11.26 13.08
N ILE A 407 4.28 12.57 13.10
CA ILE A 407 3.45 13.24 14.11
C ILE A 407 1.96 13.09 13.77
N ASP A 408 1.62 13.00 12.49
CA ASP A 408 0.23 12.88 12.02
C ASP A 408 -0.41 11.57 12.50
N ASN A 409 -0.92 11.60 13.74
CA ASN A 409 -1.83 10.61 14.29
C ASN A 409 -3.23 10.96 13.79
N PHE A 410 -3.54 10.60 12.53
CA PHE A 410 -4.88 10.65 11.89
C PHE A 410 -5.99 11.09 12.86
N ALA A 411 -6.10 12.40 13.11
CA ALA A 411 -7.21 12.92 13.87
C ALA A 411 -8.42 12.70 12.98
N SER A 412 -9.35 11.90 13.47
CA SER A 412 -10.55 11.41 12.80
C SER A 412 -11.58 12.50 12.48
N ASP A 413 -11.15 13.74 12.28
CA ASP A 413 -11.98 14.84 11.83
C ASP A 413 -11.77 15.07 10.34
N LYS A 414 -12.79 14.70 9.56
CA LYS A 414 -12.89 14.96 8.11
C LYS A 414 -12.93 16.46 7.77
N ASP A 415 -13.03 17.33 8.78
CA ASP A 415 -13.18 18.78 8.63
C ASP A 415 -11.86 19.56 8.84
N THR A 416 -10.74 18.89 9.13
CA THR A 416 -9.42 19.53 9.26
C THR A 416 -8.61 19.38 7.97
N PHE A 417 -7.94 20.45 7.55
CA PHE A 417 -7.03 20.51 6.38
C PHE A 417 -6.18 19.22 6.29
N PRO A 418 -6.19 18.48 5.17
CA PRO A 418 -5.58 17.15 5.09
C PRO A 418 -4.06 17.26 4.98
N TRP A 419 -3.39 17.48 6.11
CA TRP A 419 -1.95 17.72 6.19
C TRP A 419 -1.12 16.62 5.52
N THR A 420 -1.52 15.36 5.68
CA THR A 420 -0.89 14.24 4.97
C THR A 420 -0.84 14.49 3.46
N ILE A 421 -1.94 14.94 2.83
CA ILE A 421 -1.99 15.18 1.37
C ILE A 421 -1.05 16.34 1.01
N ALA A 422 -1.11 17.45 1.76
CA ALA A 422 -0.24 18.60 1.53
C ALA A 422 1.26 18.26 1.65
N ILE A 423 1.64 17.43 2.62
CA ILE A 423 3.03 16.99 2.79
C ILE A 423 3.47 16.11 1.60
N HIS A 424 2.61 15.21 1.12
CA HIS A 424 2.94 14.40 -0.05
C HIS A 424 3.05 15.25 -1.33
N TYR A 425 2.21 16.26 -1.51
CA TYR A 425 2.37 17.20 -2.63
C TYR A 425 3.70 17.94 -2.58
N LEU A 426 4.10 18.43 -1.40
CA LEU A 426 5.39 19.09 -1.24
C LEU A 426 6.56 18.14 -1.57
N LEU A 427 6.48 16.88 -1.15
CA LEU A 427 7.48 15.86 -1.52
C LEU A 427 7.51 15.58 -3.03
N ALA A 428 6.35 15.53 -3.70
CA ALA A 428 6.29 15.37 -5.15
C ALA A 428 6.93 16.54 -5.88
N GLN A 429 6.65 17.78 -5.44
CA GLN A 429 7.25 19.00 -5.99
C GLN A 429 8.77 19.02 -5.82
N ILE A 430 9.26 18.69 -4.62
CA ILE A 430 10.71 18.59 -4.37
C ILE A 430 11.34 17.54 -5.30
N ALA A 431 10.71 16.38 -5.47
CA ALA A 431 11.21 15.34 -6.36
C ALA A 431 11.23 15.78 -7.84
N GLU A 432 10.21 16.52 -8.30
CA GLU A 432 10.20 17.10 -9.65
C GLU A 432 11.32 18.13 -9.86
N GLU A 433 11.53 19.03 -8.89
CA GLU A 433 12.63 20.02 -8.93
C GLU A 433 14.01 19.35 -8.97
N GLN A 434 14.17 18.24 -8.23
CA GLN A 434 15.37 17.40 -8.27
C GLN A 434 15.47 16.54 -9.53
N ARG A 435 14.50 16.65 -10.47
CA ARG A 435 14.37 15.84 -11.69
C ARG A 435 14.25 14.33 -11.46
N ASP A 436 13.86 13.94 -10.25
CA ASP A 436 13.53 12.55 -9.89
C ASP A 436 12.06 12.25 -10.25
N LEU A 437 11.80 12.17 -11.55
CA LEU A 437 10.45 11.97 -12.10
C LEU A 437 9.84 10.64 -11.66
N GLU A 438 10.65 9.61 -11.44
CA GLU A 438 10.14 8.31 -10.95
C GLU A 438 9.60 8.42 -9.53
N ASN A 439 10.32 9.11 -8.64
CA ASN A 439 9.89 9.33 -7.27
C ASN A 439 8.68 10.28 -7.22
N ALA A 440 8.67 11.34 -8.03
CA ALA A 440 7.51 12.22 -8.17
C ALA A 440 6.26 11.44 -8.61
N LYS A 441 6.35 10.60 -9.65
CA LYS A 441 5.24 9.71 -10.08
C LYS A 441 4.78 8.78 -8.96
N ARG A 442 5.73 8.22 -8.20
CA ARG A 442 5.42 7.33 -7.06
C ARG A 442 4.61 8.07 -6.01
N ILE A 443 5.02 9.28 -5.64
CA ILE A 443 4.36 10.10 -4.63
C ILE A 443 2.98 10.56 -5.11
N LEU A 444 2.84 11.02 -6.36
CA LEU A 444 1.55 11.39 -6.94
C LEU A 444 0.57 10.21 -6.98
N LYS A 445 1.05 8.98 -7.23
CA LYS A 445 0.23 7.76 -7.10
C LYS A 445 -0.18 7.47 -5.65
N GLN A 446 0.65 7.81 -4.67
CA GLN A 446 0.28 7.72 -3.25
C GLN A 446 -0.82 8.74 -2.91
N ILE A 447 -0.75 9.95 -3.46
CA ILE A 447 -1.80 10.97 -3.29
C ILE A 447 -3.12 10.48 -3.89
N ILE A 448 -3.11 10.00 -5.14
CA ILE A 448 -4.31 9.42 -5.79
C ILE A 448 -4.88 8.25 -4.99
N TYR A 449 -4.02 7.47 -4.34
CA TYR A 449 -4.46 6.38 -3.47
C TYR A 449 -5.17 6.88 -2.21
N LEU A 450 -4.67 7.95 -1.60
CA LEU A 450 -5.26 8.58 -0.40
C LEU A 450 -6.53 9.37 -0.73
N GLU A 451 -6.52 10.04 -1.88
CA GLU A 451 -7.59 10.89 -2.38
C GLU A 451 -7.87 10.54 -3.86
N PRO A 452 -8.75 9.56 -4.12
CA PRO A 452 -9.06 9.14 -5.49
C PRO A 452 -9.67 10.22 -6.37
N ASN A 453 -10.20 11.29 -5.76
CA ASN A 453 -10.77 12.45 -6.44
C ASN A 453 -9.77 13.62 -6.54
N SER A 454 -8.47 13.39 -6.31
CA SER A 454 -7.45 14.45 -6.35
C SER A 454 -7.14 14.85 -7.79
N VAL A 455 -7.81 15.90 -8.27
CA VAL A 455 -7.63 16.43 -9.64
C VAL A 455 -6.17 16.80 -9.89
N SER A 456 -5.55 17.50 -8.94
CA SER A 456 -4.18 17.98 -9.04
C SER A 456 -3.18 16.85 -9.28
N ALA A 457 -3.31 15.73 -8.57
CA ALA A 457 -2.38 14.60 -8.69
C ALA A 457 -2.49 13.90 -10.05
N TYR A 458 -3.71 13.78 -10.59
CA TYR A 458 -3.89 13.26 -11.95
C TYR A 458 -3.29 14.18 -13.02
N LEU A 459 -3.46 15.49 -12.88
CA LEU A 459 -2.89 16.46 -13.83
C LEU A 459 -1.36 16.45 -13.78
N ASP A 460 -0.76 16.48 -12.59
CA ASP A 460 0.69 16.45 -12.42
C ASP A 460 1.29 15.14 -12.94
N LEU A 461 0.63 14.02 -12.66
CA LEU A 461 1.04 12.72 -13.20
C LEU A 461 0.92 12.66 -14.72
N SER A 462 -0.11 13.31 -15.30
CA SER A 462 -0.25 13.50 -16.74
C SER A 462 0.92 14.27 -17.35
N HIS A 463 1.34 15.38 -16.70
CA HIS A 463 2.45 16.20 -17.16
C HIS A 463 3.76 15.43 -17.15
N ILE A 464 4.02 14.62 -16.11
CA ILE A 464 5.21 13.79 -16.07
C ILE A 464 5.20 12.75 -17.20
N TYR A 465 4.09 12.03 -17.41
CA TYR A 465 4.00 11.09 -18.53
C TYR A 465 4.14 11.77 -19.90
N ALA A 466 3.67 13.01 -20.04
CA ALA A 466 3.84 13.76 -21.28
C ALA A 466 5.31 14.10 -21.56
N ARG A 467 6.06 14.49 -20.53
CA ARG A 467 7.52 14.72 -20.60
C ARG A 467 8.29 13.45 -20.98
N GLU A 468 7.79 12.28 -20.60
CA GLU A 468 8.35 10.96 -20.94
C GLU A 468 7.93 10.43 -22.32
N GLY A 469 6.99 11.11 -23.00
CA GLY A 469 6.43 10.65 -24.27
C GLY A 469 5.40 9.51 -24.16
N ASP A 470 4.94 9.15 -22.95
CA ASP A 470 3.89 8.14 -22.73
C ASP A 470 2.49 8.74 -22.94
N LEU A 471 2.18 9.03 -24.21
CA LEU A 471 0.90 9.64 -24.62
C LEU A 471 -0.32 8.83 -24.19
N LYS A 472 -0.19 7.50 -24.05
CA LYS A 472 -1.28 6.62 -23.62
C LYS A 472 -1.64 6.90 -22.16
N ARG A 473 -0.64 6.96 -21.28
CA ARG A 473 -0.87 7.25 -19.86
C ARG A 473 -1.20 8.72 -19.63
N THR A 474 -0.62 9.65 -20.37
CA THR A 474 -1.01 11.07 -20.34
C THR A 474 -2.52 11.23 -20.56
N LYS A 475 -3.05 10.71 -21.67
CA LYS A 475 -4.50 10.79 -21.97
C LYS A 475 -5.36 10.12 -20.90
N LYS A 476 -4.89 8.99 -20.35
CA LYS A 476 -5.61 8.28 -19.28
C LYS A 476 -5.72 9.14 -18.01
N MET A 477 -4.64 9.79 -17.60
CA MET A 477 -4.64 10.63 -16.39
C MET A 477 -5.42 11.93 -16.61
N GLN A 478 -5.31 12.56 -17.78
CA GLN A 478 -6.13 13.72 -18.15
C GLN A 478 -7.62 13.40 -18.14
N LYS A 479 -8.01 12.24 -18.69
CA LYS A 479 -9.41 11.79 -18.66
C LYS A 479 -9.91 11.61 -17.22
N ALA A 480 -9.12 10.98 -16.35
CA ALA A 480 -9.50 10.82 -14.95
C ALA A 480 -9.69 12.16 -14.25
N ALA A 481 -8.78 13.13 -14.46
CA ALA A 481 -8.92 14.48 -13.93
C ALA A 481 -10.20 15.18 -14.44
N LEU A 482 -10.50 15.04 -15.74
CA LEU A 482 -11.68 15.62 -16.36
C LEU A 482 -12.97 15.03 -15.82
N ASP A 483 -13.04 13.69 -15.72
CA ASP A 483 -14.20 12.96 -15.21
C ASP A 483 -14.53 13.38 -13.75
N ILE A 484 -13.50 13.67 -12.94
CA ILE A 484 -13.66 14.20 -11.58
C ILE A 484 -14.13 15.65 -11.60
N LEU A 485 -13.47 16.52 -12.38
CA LEU A 485 -13.80 17.94 -12.45
C LEU A 485 -15.24 18.20 -12.89
N GLN A 486 -15.77 17.40 -13.82
CA GLN A 486 -17.16 17.50 -14.28
C GLN A 486 -18.19 17.15 -13.20
N GLN A 487 -17.77 16.46 -12.13
CA GLN A 487 -18.63 16.07 -11.01
C GLN A 487 -18.55 17.07 -9.84
N LEU A 488 -17.59 18.01 -9.85
CA LEU A 488 -17.43 19.00 -8.81
C LEU A 488 -18.31 20.24 -9.06
N PRO A 489 -18.85 20.88 -8.00
CA PRO A 489 -19.44 22.21 -8.12
C PRO A 489 -18.46 23.19 -8.79
N PRO A 490 -18.90 24.05 -9.73
CA PRO A 490 -18.02 24.96 -10.48
C PRO A 490 -17.12 25.86 -9.63
N ASP A 491 -17.59 26.25 -8.44
CA ASP A 491 -16.93 27.11 -7.47
C ASP A 491 -15.99 26.37 -6.50
N THR A 492 -15.89 25.03 -6.62
CA THR A 492 -14.97 24.22 -5.81
C THR A 492 -13.54 24.67 -6.03
N LYS A 493 -12.85 25.09 -4.96
CA LYS A 493 -11.45 25.52 -5.01
C LYS A 493 -10.50 24.33 -4.92
N ILE A 494 -9.56 24.24 -5.85
CA ILE A 494 -8.50 23.24 -5.86
C ILE A 494 -7.27 23.86 -5.19
N GLN A 495 -7.05 23.53 -3.92
CA GLN A 495 -6.07 24.21 -3.06
C GLN A 495 -4.63 24.06 -3.56
N GLU A 496 -4.28 22.88 -4.07
CA GLU A 496 -2.94 22.55 -4.56
C GLU A 496 -2.60 23.20 -5.91
N LYS A 497 -3.59 23.79 -6.57
CA LYS A 497 -3.43 24.61 -7.78
C LYS A 497 -3.60 26.10 -7.51
N GLY A 498 -3.31 26.55 -6.28
CA GLY A 498 -3.40 27.97 -5.93
C GLY A 498 -4.84 28.47 -5.79
N ASN A 499 -5.75 27.60 -5.36
CA ASN A 499 -7.17 27.90 -5.16
C ASN A 499 -7.95 28.26 -6.44
N ILE A 500 -7.47 27.84 -7.61
CA ILE A 500 -8.21 27.90 -8.87
C ILE A 500 -9.52 27.11 -8.73
N THR A 501 -10.60 27.61 -9.32
CA THR A 501 -11.91 26.94 -9.30
C THR A 501 -11.98 25.77 -10.26
N ALA A 502 -12.85 24.79 -9.99
CA ALA A 502 -13.07 23.66 -10.88
C ALA A 502 -13.46 24.11 -12.30
N ALA A 503 -14.25 25.19 -12.43
CA ALA A 503 -14.62 25.77 -13.73
C ALA A 503 -13.42 26.34 -14.50
N GLU A 504 -12.59 27.15 -13.84
CA GLU A 504 -11.38 27.73 -14.45
C GLU A 504 -10.39 26.63 -14.88
N LEU A 505 -10.26 25.59 -14.06
CA LEU A 505 -9.38 24.45 -14.37
C LEU A 505 -9.93 23.62 -15.54
N LEU A 506 -11.24 23.40 -15.61
CA LEU A 506 -11.91 22.77 -16.76
C LEU A 506 -11.64 23.51 -18.08
N GLU A 507 -11.77 24.84 -18.08
CA GLU A 507 -11.48 25.65 -19.28
C GLU A 507 -10.01 25.56 -19.70
N SER A 508 -9.09 25.42 -18.75
CA SER A 508 -7.66 25.33 -19.03
C SER A 508 -7.24 23.99 -19.68
N ILE A 509 -7.96 22.90 -19.41
CA ILE A 509 -7.67 21.57 -19.96
C ILE A 509 -8.19 21.42 -21.40
N HIS A 510 -9.21 22.22 -21.78
CA HIS A 510 -9.80 22.22 -23.11
C HIS A 510 -9.10 23.14 -24.13
N LYS A 511 -8.18 24.00 -23.69
CA LYS A 511 -7.31 24.83 -24.54
C LYS A 511 -6.01 24.09 -24.83
#